data_AF-A0A4R1R0B7-F1
#
_entry.id   AF-A0A4R1R0B7-F1
#
_cell.length_a   1.000
_cell.length_b   1.000
_cell.length_c   1.000
_cell.angle_alpha   90.00
_cell.angle_beta   90.00
_cell.angle_gamma   90.00
#
_symmetry.space_group_name_H-M   'P 1'
#
loop_
_entity.id
_entity.type
_entity.pdbx_description
1 polymer ?
#
loop_
_entity_poly.entity_id
_entity_poly.type
_entity_poly.pdbx_seq_one_letter_code
_entity_poly.pdbx_strand_id
1 'polypeptide(L)'
;MISPQEIRSVTFDKVMRGYRPEDVDAFLQQVAQDMEQLAADNADKEKKLYILAEKIEEYRRDEDNLKTALLNAQRMGESVIREAKQKAESLLREAGIRADTLTRVAQEQSEEQQQELERVKAEVAHFKNTLLAMYKQHIELISGLPGDEEVEEPAPVEEPVVEPVQEAEQPQVEEQSAPETPAMEEPKEETMQFPDLSELYGEQNSEQSGNMLDTVEEFFEEDFSAQTFSPEHAEEPKQAEQLEQTPAFQGFKGIQFTD
;
A
#
# COMPACT_ATOMS: atom_id res chain seq x y z
N MET A 1 -28.39 -56.17 40.26
CA MET A 1 -27.79 -57.18 39.35
C MET A 1 -26.95 -58.11 40.20
N ILE A 2 -26.90 -59.38 39.82
CA ILE A 2 -26.04 -60.36 40.49
C ILE A 2 -24.60 -60.07 40.06
N SER A 3 -23.68 -59.97 41.02
CA SER A 3 -22.27 -59.75 40.69
C SER A 3 -21.63 -61.04 40.12
N PRO A 4 -20.60 -60.95 39.27
CA PRO A 4 -19.89 -62.13 38.80
C PRO A 4 -19.33 -63.00 39.94
N GLN A 5 -18.99 -62.37 41.07
CA GLN A 5 -18.56 -63.07 42.28
C GLN A 5 -19.71 -63.84 42.93
N GLU A 6 -20.90 -63.26 42.99
CA GLU A 6 -22.10 -63.96 43.45
C GLU A 6 -22.39 -65.19 42.59
N ILE A 7 -22.28 -65.09 41.25
CA ILE A 7 -22.48 -66.21 40.32
C ILE A 7 -21.51 -67.37 40.60
N ARG A 8 -20.24 -67.06 40.87
CA ARG A 8 -19.21 -68.07 41.23
C ARG A 8 -19.46 -68.74 42.58
N SER A 9 -20.21 -68.10 43.47
CA SER A 9 -20.48 -68.59 44.83
C SER A 9 -21.83 -69.28 45.00
N VAL A 10 -22.64 -69.36 43.94
CA VAL A 10 -23.98 -69.97 44.02
C VAL A 10 -23.87 -71.48 44.23
N THR A 11 -24.58 -71.98 45.24
CA THR A 11 -24.73 -73.41 45.50
C THR A 11 -26.17 -73.85 45.25
N PHE A 12 -26.35 -75.01 44.61
CA PHE A 12 -27.67 -75.58 44.31
C PHE A 12 -27.93 -76.86 45.12
N ASP A 13 -29.19 -77.10 45.49
CA ASP A 13 -29.61 -78.33 46.16
C ASP A 13 -29.56 -79.54 45.22
N LYS A 14 -29.11 -80.69 45.75
CA LYS A 14 -29.03 -81.94 44.99
C LYS A 14 -30.40 -82.63 44.94
N VAL A 15 -30.91 -82.88 43.73
CA VAL A 15 -32.16 -83.62 43.47
C VAL A 15 -31.89 -84.88 42.65
N MET A 16 -32.67 -85.95 42.89
CA MET A 16 -32.46 -87.30 42.33
C MET A 16 -32.44 -87.36 40.78
N ARG A 17 -32.91 -86.31 40.09
CA ARG A 17 -32.99 -86.25 38.62
C ARG A 17 -32.69 -84.83 38.10
N GLY A 18 -31.51 -84.30 38.45
CA GLY A 18 -31.05 -82.94 38.08
C GLY A 18 -29.96 -82.90 36.99
N TYR A 19 -29.50 -81.69 36.69
CA TYR A 19 -28.33 -81.45 35.83
C TYR A 19 -27.03 -81.95 36.47
N ARG A 20 -26.01 -82.22 35.64
CA ARG A 20 -24.68 -82.63 36.10
C ARG A 20 -23.99 -81.43 36.77
N PRO A 21 -23.52 -81.54 38.01
CA PRO A 21 -22.86 -80.44 38.70
C PRO A 21 -21.67 -79.87 37.93
N GLU A 22 -20.84 -80.73 37.33
CA GLU A 22 -19.64 -80.33 36.58
C GLU A 22 -19.97 -79.44 35.36
N ASP A 23 -21.02 -79.78 34.60
CA ASP A 23 -21.43 -78.98 33.43
C ASP A 23 -22.04 -77.64 33.86
N VAL A 24 -22.76 -77.62 34.98
CA VAL A 24 -23.35 -76.40 35.55
C VAL A 24 -22.25 -75.48 36.09
N ASP A 25 -21.26 -76.02 36.81
CA ASP A 25 -20.14 -75.24 37.34
C ASP A 25 -19.29 -74.62 36.22
N ALA A 26 -19.02 -75.39 35.14
CA ALA A 26 -18.33 -74.87 33.97
C ALA A 26 -19.12 -73.75 33.26
N PHE A 27 -20.44 -73.91 33.13
CA PHE A 27 -21.32 -72.87 32.56
C PHE A 27 -21.36 -71.61 33.44
N LEU A 28 -21.47 -71.76 34.76
CA LEU A 28 -21.46 -70.62 35.70
C LEU A 28 -20.12 -69.87 35.67
N GLN A 29 -19.00 -70.59 35.51
CA GLN A 29 -17.70 -69.98 35.36
C GLN A 29 -17.60 -69.16 34.07
N GLN A 30 -18.10 -69.69 32.94
CA GLN A 30 -18.15 -68.97 31.67
C GLN A 30 -19.06 -67.75 31.76
N VAL A 31 -20.27 -67.89 32.32
CA VAL A 31 -21.21 -66.77 32.50
C VAL A 31 -20.62 -65.69 33.40
N ALA A 32 -19.96 -66.06 34.49
CA ALA A 32 -19.28 -65.10 35.35
C ALA A 32 -18.16 -64.35 34.62
N GLN A 33 -17.38 -65.04 33.77
CA GLN A 33 -16.34 -64.40 32.97
C GLN A 33 -16.92 -63.45 31.91
N ASP A 34 -17.96 -63.87 31.18
CA ASP A 34 -18.62 -63.03 30.18
C ASP A 34 -19.27 -61.79 30.83
N MET A 35 -19.82 -61.93 32.05
CA MET A 35 -20.34 -60.80 32.80
C MET A 35 -19.26 -59.84 33.30
N GLU A 36 -18.09 -60.34 33.73
CA GLU A 36 -16.94 -59.48 34.04
C GLU A 36 -16.47 -58.71 32.81
N GLN A 37 -16.35 -59.38 31.66
CA GLN A 37 -15.96 -58.74 30.41
C GLN A 37 -16.97 -57.68 29.98
N LEU A 38 -18.26 -58.00 30.03
CA LEU A 38 -19.32 -57.05 29.67
C LEU A 38 -19.34 -55.83 30.59
N ALA A 39 -19.09 -56.03 31.90
CA ALA A 39 -19.01 -54.93 32.85
C ALA A 39 -17.79 -54.03 32.58
N ALA A 40 -16.63 -54.61 32.27
CA ALA A 40 -15.43 -53.87 31.89
C ALA A 40 -15.66 -53.08 30.58
N ASP A 41 -16.21 -53.73 29.55
CA ASP A 41 -16.55 -53.09 28.28
C ASP A 41 -17.56 -51.95 28.46
N ASN A 42 -18.54 -52.10 29.36
CA ASN A 42 -19.52 -51.06 29.62
C ASN A 42 -18.88 -49.87 30.32
N ALA A 43 -18.03 -50.10 31.33
CA ALA A 43 -17.28 -49.03 31.99
C ALA A 43 -16.37 -48.26 31.01
N ASP A 44 -15.71 -48.97 30.08
CA ASP A 44 -14.89 -48.35 29.04
C ASP A 44 -15.73 -47.53 28.06
N LYS A 45 -16.91 -48.02 27.67
CA LYS A 45 -17.84 -47.28 26.81
C LYS A 45 -18.41 -46.04 27.51
N GLU A 46 -18.78 -46.15 28.78
CA GLU A 46 -19.24 -45.03 29.59
C GLU A 46 -18.15 -43.94 29.72
N LYS A 47 -16.90 -44.35 29.95
CA LYS A 47 -15.75 -43.42 29.96
C LYS A 47 -15.56 -42.72 28.61
N LYS A 48 -15.66 -43.45 27.50
CA LYS A 48 -15.57 -42.87 26.15
C LYS A 48 -16.72 -41.89 25.89
N LEU A 49 -17.94 -42.24 26.28
CA LEU A 49 -19.10 -41.34 26.15
C LEU A 49 -18.91 -40.05 26.93
N TYR A 50 -18.34 -40.14 28.14
CA TYR A 50 -18.02 -38.96 28.94
C TYR A 50 -17.01 -38.04 28.22
N ILE A 51 -15.90 -38.59 27.75
CA ILE A 51 -14.87 -37.82 27.02
C ILE A 51 -15.44 -37.21 25.74
N LEU A 52 -16.27 -37.95 25.00
CA LEU A 52 -16.91 -37.44 23.79
C LEU A 52 -17.89 -36.31 24.11
N ALA A 53 -18.67 -36.42 25.19
CA ALA A 53 -19.58 -35.37 25.62
C ALA A 53 -18.83 -34.09 26.01
N GLU A 54 -17.72 -34.22 26.75
CA GLU A 54 -16.85 -33.09 27.09
C GLU A 54 -16.27 -32.42 25.84
N LYS A 55 -15.80 -33.20 24.87
CA LYS A 55 -15.25 -32.69 23.62
C LYS A 55 -16.29 -32.01 22.73
N ILE A 56 -17.54 -32.48 22.74
CA ILE A 56 -18.64 -31.80 22.05
C ILE A 56 -18.90 -30.43 22.69
N GLU A 57 -18.86 -30.35 24.01
CA GLU A 57 -19.06 -29.10 24.74
C GLU A 57 -17.91 -28.11 24.46
N GLU A 58 -16.66 -28.59 24.40
CA GLU A 58 -15.50 -27.82 23.97
C GLU A 58 -15.69 -27.27 22.56
N TYR A 59 -16.03 -28.12 21.58
CA TYR A 59 -16.24 -27.68 20.21
C TYR A 59 -17.38 -26.68 20.04
N ARG A 60 -18.43 -26.78 20.86
CA ARG A 60 -19.50 -25.77 20.87
C ARG A 60 -19.01 -24.41 21.34
N ARG A 61 -18.18 -24.38 22.38
CA ARG A 61 -17.57 -23.13 22.87
C ARG A 61 -16.63 -22.54 21.82
N ASP A 62 -15.83 -23.38 21.18
CA ASP A 62 -14.93 -22.95 20.11
C ASP A 62 -15.70 -22.42 18.89
N GLU A 63 -16.81 -23.06 18.51
CA GLU A 63 -17.69 -22.58 17.45
C GLU A 63 -18.30 -21.20 17.80
N ASP A 64 -18.76 -21.01 19.04
CA ASP A 64 -19.29 -19.72 19.50
C ASP A 64 -18.21 -18.63 19.51
N ASN A 65 -16.99 -18.97 19.94
CA ASN A 65 -15.84 -18.07 19.91
C ASN A 65 -15.48 -17.69 18.48
N LEU A 66 -15.40 -18.67 17.57
CA LEU A 66 -15.10 -18.45 16.16
C LEU A 66 -16.18 -17.60 15.48
N LYS A 67 -17.45 -17.88 15.75
CA LYS A 67 -18.57 -17.09 15.23
C LYS A 67 -18.50 -15.64 15.72
N THR A 68 -18.16 -15.43 16.98
CA THR A 68 -17.98 -14.09 17.55
C THR A 68 -16.81 -13.37 16.90
N ALA A 69 -15.66 -14.04 16.73
CA ALA A 69 -14.49 -13.49 16.05
C ALA A 69 -14.82 -13.11 14.59
N LEU A 70 -15.54 -13.96 13.85
CA LEU A 70 -15.98 -13.68 12.48
C LEU A 70 -16.90 -12.46 12.40
N LEU A 71 -17.87 -12.34 13.31
CA LEU A 71 -18.76 -11.18 13.37
C LEU A 71 -18.00 -9.89 13.70
N ASN A 72 -17.03 -9.95 14.61
CA ASN A 72 -16.18 -8.80 14.94
C ASN A 72 -15.28 -8.42 13.77
N ALA A 73 -14.65 -9.39 13.11
CA ALA A 73 -13.85 -9.16 11.91
C ALA A 73 -14.68 -8.54 10.78
N GLN A 74 -15.92 -9.00 10.56
CA GLN A 74 -16.82 -8.40 9.58
C GLN A 74 -17.15 -6.95 9.94
N ARG A 75 -17.53 -6.67 11.18
CA ARG A 75 -17.82 -5.29 11.64
C ARG A 75 -16.63 -4.37 11.49
N MET A 76 -15.43 -4.86 11.83
CA MET A 76 -14.18 -4.11 11.66
C MET A 76 -13.91 -3.82 10.19
N GLY A 77 -14.04 -4.82 9.31
CA GLY A 77 -13.91 -4.64 7.86
C GLY A 77 -14.91 -3.61 7.31
N GLU A 78 -16.17 -3.65 7.75
CA GLU A 78 -17.18 -2.67 7.38
C GLU A 78 -16.85 -1.25 7.90
N SER A 79 -16.29 -1.12 9.12
CA SER A 79 -15.85 0.17 9.66
C SER A 79 -14.70 0.76 8.86
N VAL A 80 -13.67 -0.04 8.59
CA VAL A 80 -12.50 0.36 7.79
C VAL A 80 -12.94 0.83 6.41
N ILE A 81 -13.84 0.10 5.75
CA ILE A 81 -14.37 0.50 4.43
C ILE A 81 -15.15 1.82 4.54
N ARG A 82 -15.98 2.00 5.57
CA ARG A 82 -16.76 3.22 5.78
C ARG A 82 -15.84 4.43 6.02
N GLU A 83 -14.85 4.29 6.88
CA GLU A 83 -13.87 5.33 7.20
C GLU A 83 -13.01 5.69 6.00
N ALA A 84 -12.53 4.69 5.24
CA ALA A 84 -11.77 4.91 4.03
C ALA A 84 -12.58 5.68 2.98
N LYS A 85 -13.86 5.34 2.79
CA LYS A 85 -14.76 6.08 1.89
C LYS A 85 -14.98 7.51 2.35
N GLN A 86 -15.27 7.72 3.63
CA GLN A 86 -15.46 9.06 4.18
C GLN A 86 -14.19 9.92 4.03
N LYS A 87 -13.01 9.34 4.30
CA LYS A 87 -11.72 10.03 4.15
C LYS A 87 -11.43 10.36 2.68
N ALA A 88 -11.72 9.43 1.76
CA ALA A 88 -11.59 9.67 0.34
C ALA A 88 -12.51 10.79 -0.16
N GLU A 89 -13.78 10.79 0.26
CA GLU A 89 -14.73 11.87 -0.07
C GLU A 89 -14.28 13.23 0.49
N SER A 90 -13.77 13.26 1.72
CA SER A 90 -13.21 14.47 2.32
C SER A 90 -12.01 14.99 1.53
N LEU A 91 -11.08 14.11 1.16
CA LEU A 91 -9.89 14.46 0.40
C LEU A 91 -10.26 14.99 -0.99
N LEU A 92 -11.20 14.34 -1.68
CA LEU A 92 -11.69 14.80 -2.97
C LEU A 92 -12.34 16.19 -2.88
N ARG A 93 -13.14 16.42 -1.84
CA ARG A 93 -13.75 17.73 -1.60
C ARG A 93 -12.70 18.80 -1.33
N GLU A 94 -11.73 18.51 -0.47
CA GLU A 94 -10.66 19.43 -0.13
C GLU A 94 -9.77 19.73 -1.34
N ALA A 95 -9.39 18.71 -2.11
CA ALA A 95 -8.65 18.87 -3.35
C ALA A 95 -9.42 19.71 -4.37
N GLY A 96 -10.73 19.51 -4.50
CA GLY A 96 -11.59 20.34 -5.36
C GLY A 96 -11.60 21.80 -4.94
N ILE A 97 -11.83 22.09 -3.66
CA ILE A 97 -11.82 23.47 -3.14
C ILE A 97 -10.45 24.14 -3.35
N ARG A 98 -9.35 23.41 -3.12
CA ARG A 98 -8.00 23.93 -3.35
C ARG A 98 -7.74 24.20 -4.82
N ALA A 99 -8.14 23.30 -5.71
CA ALA A 99 -7.99 23.47 -7.15
C ALA A 99 -8.79 24.68 -7.68
N ASP A 100 -10.04 24.83 -7.24
CA ASP A 100 -10.88 25.98 -7.58
C ASP A 100 -10.26 27.29 -7.05
N THR A 101 -9.77 27.26 -5.81
CA THR A 101 -9.10 28.43 -5.20
C THR A 101 -7.84 28.81 -5.96
N LEU A 102 -7.00 27.83 -6.31
CA LEU A 102 -5.76 28.06 -7.06
C LEU A 102 -6.07 28.62 -8.46
N THR A 103 -7.08 28.07 -9.13
CA THR A 103 -7.52 28.54 -10.46
C THR A 103 -8.00 29.98 -10.39
N ARG A 104 -8.81 30.32 -9.39
CA ARG A 104 -9.28 31.70 -9.17
C ARG A 104 -8.11 32.65 -8.92
N VAL A 105 -7.18 32.30 -8.05
CA VAL A 105 -6.01 33.14 -7.75
C VAL A 105 -5.14 33.33 -9.00
N ALA A 106 -4.91 32.27 -9.78
CA ALA A 106 -4.15 32.37 -11.03
C ALA A 106 -4.84 33.26 -12.07
N GLN A 107 -6.18 33.20 -12.16
CA GLN A 107 -6.96 34.08 -13.03
C GLN A 107 -6.87 35.54 -12.58
N GLU A 108 -7.06 35.82 -11.30
CA GLU A 108 -6.92 37.16 -10.72
C GLU A 108 -5.53 37.75 -10.99
N GLN A 109 -4.46 36.96 -10.80
CA GLN A 109 -3.09 37.39 -11.11
C GLN A 109 -2.88 37.64 -12.62
N SER A 110 -3.43 36.78 -13.48
CA SER A 110 -3.34 36.96 -14.93
C SER A 110 -4.06 38.24 -15.39
N GLU A 111 -5.22 38.54 -14.80
CA GLU A 111 -5.96 39.77 -15.09
C GLU A 111 -5.21 41.01 -14.61
N GLU A 112 -4.62 40.97 -13.41
CA GLU A 112 -3.80 42.05 -12.87
C GLU A 112 -2.57 42.32 -13.74
N GLN A 113 -1.82 41.28 -14.12
CA GLN A 113 -0.66 41.41 -15.01
C GLN A 113 -1.04 41.94 -16.39
N GLN A 114 -2.19 41.52 -16.94
CA GLN A 114 -2.68 42.02 -18.22
C GLN A 114 -2.99 43.52 -18.15
N GLN A 115 -3.63 43.97 -17.06
CA GLN A 115 -3.91 45.40 -16.85
C GLN A 115 -2.63 46.22 -16.69
N GLU A 116 -1.64 45.70 -15.94
CA GLU A 116 -0.34 46.36 -15.80
C GLU A 116 0.38 46.47 -17.14
N LEU A 117 0.37 45.41 -17.94
CA LEU A 117 0.97 45.38 -19.27
C LEU A 117 0.30 46.39 -20.21
N GLU A 118 -1.03 46.50 -20.17
CA GLU A 118 -1.77 47.51 -20.94
C GLU A 118 -1.44 48.94 -20.49
N ARG A 119 -1.35 49.17 -19.17
CA ARG A 119 -0.94 50.45 -18.60
C ARG A 119 0.46 50.85 -19.09
N VAL A 120 1.44 49.97 -18.98
CA VAL A 120 2.83 50.24 -19.41
C VAL A 120 2.89 50.50 -20.92
N LYS A 121 2.15 49.74 -21.74
CA LYS A 121 2.04 50.01 -23.18
C LYS A 121 1.47 51.39 -23.47
N ALA A 122 0.43 51.82 -22.74
CA ALA A 122 -0.14 53.16 -22.88
C ALA A 122 0.86 54.25 -22.49
N GLU A 123 1.63 54.06 -21.41
CA GLU A 123 2.69 54.98 -21.00
C GLU A 123 3.80 55.09 -22.05
N VAL A 124 4.25 53.97 -22.63
CA VAL A 124 5.25 53.96 -23.72
C VAL A 124 4.73 54.69 -24.96
N ALA A 125 3.48 54.44 -25.35
CA ALA A 125 2.86 55.12 -26.48
C ALA A 125 2.74 56.63 -26.23
N HIS A 126 2.37 57.03 -25.02
CA HIS A 126 2.31 58.42 -24.61
C HIS A 126 3.69 59.09 -24.67
N PHE A 127 4.72 58.45 -24.09
CA PHE A 127 6.10 58.95 -24.11
C PHE A 127 6.61 59.13 -25.55
N LYS A 128 6.39 58.14 -26.43
CA LYS A 128 6.75 58.22 -27.84
C LYS A 128 6.09 59.41 -28.53
N ASN A 129 4.79 59.62 -28.31
CA ASN A 129 4.05 60.74 -28.91
C ASN A 129 4.56 62.09 -28.41
N THR A 130 4.82 62.23 -27.11
CA THR A 130 5.38 63.44 -26.51
C THR A 130 6.77 63.75 -27.06
N LEU A 131 7.64 62.74 -27.18
CA LEU A 131 8.99 62.90 -27.71
C LEU A 131 8.96 63.31 -29.20
N LEU A 132 8.10 62.67 -30.00
CA LEU A 132 7.90 63.05 -31.40
C LEU A 132 7.36 64.47 -31.55
N ALA A 133 6.42 64.90 -30.70
CA ALA A 133 5.91 66.26 -30.70
C ALA A 133 6.99 67.29 -30.37
N MET A 134 7.82 67.01 -29.35
CA MET A 134 8.96 67.86 -28.98
C MET A 134 9.97 67.98 -30.13
N TYR A 135 10.33 66.87 -30.80
CA TYR A 135 11.21 66.93 -31.96
C TYR A 135 10.65 67.77 -33.10
N LYS A 136 9.35 67.62 -33.41
CA LYS A 136 8.69 68.45 -34.43
C LYS A 136 8.76 69.93 -34.09
N GLN A 137 8.49 70.29 -32.84
CA GLN A 137 8.60 71.68 -32.37
C GLN A 137 10.02 72.21 -32.51
N HIS A 138 11.04 71.42 -32.17
CA HIS A 138 12.44 71.83 -32.33
C HIS A 138 12.84 72.00 -33.81
N ILE A 139 12.39 71.11 -34.69
CA ILE A 139 12.63 71.23 -36.14
C ILE A 139 11.99 72.51 -36.69
N GLU A 140 10.76 72.81 -36.27
CA GLU A 140 10.05 74.03 -36.68
C GLU A 140 10.80 75.30 -36.26
N LEU A 141 11.30 75.33 -35.00
CA LEU A 141 12.14 76.43 -34.51
C LEU A 141 13.44 76.59 -35.31
N ILE A 142 14.09 75.49 -35.68
CA ILE A 142 15.32 75.51 -36.49
C ILE A 142 15.03 76.01 -37.91
N SER A 143 13.94 75.55 -38.52
CA SER A 143 13.53 76.00 -39.86
C SER A 143 13.06 77.45 -39.91
N GLY A 144 12.65 78.03 -38.78
CA GLY A 144 12.26 79.43 -38.64
C GLY A 144 13.41 80.38 -38.31
N LEU A 145 14.62 79.86 -38.07
CA LEU A 145 15.82 80.70 -38.03
C LEU A 145 16.06 81.21 -39.46
N PRO A 146 16.27 82.53 -39.65
CA PRO A 146 16.60 83.04 -40.97
C PRO A 146 17.85 82.32 -41.46
N GLY A 147 17.71 81.56 -42.54
CA GLY A 147 18.86 81.11 -43.29
C GLY A 147 19.57 82.33 -43.85
N ASP A 148 20.86 82.44 -43.55
CA ASP A 148 21.79 82.95 -44.55
C ASP A 148 21.63 82.01 -45.76
N GLU A 149 20.77 82.40 -46.70
CA GLU A 149 20.76 81.78 -48.02
C GLU A 149 22.05 82.16 -48.75
N GLU A 150 22.65 81.10 -49.32
CA GLU A 150 23.69 81.06 -50.34
C GLU A 150 25.15 81.14 -49.87
N VAL A 151 25.82 79.97 -49.86
CA VAL A 151 26.99 79.76 -50.73
C VAL A 151 27.00 78.34 -51.32
N GLU A 152 26.68 78.29 -52.61
CA GLU A 152 27.20 77.44 -53.72
C GLU A 152 27.02 75.90 -53.75
N GLU A 153 26.31 75.46 -54.79
CA GLU A 153 26.53 74.18 -55.50
C GLU A 153 27.91 74.16 -56.22
N PRO A 154 28.45 72.97 -56.53
CA PRO A 154 29.80 72.56 -56.14
C PRO A 154 30.89 72.83 -57.19
N ALA A 155 32.12 73.08 -56.72
CA ALA A 155 33.34 72.97 -57.53
C ALA A 155 34.06 71.64 -57.22
N PRO A 156 34.61 70.94 -58.23
CA PRO A 156 35.22 69.63 -58.05
C PRO A 156 36.57 69.78 -57.34
N VAL A 157 36.66 69.25 -56.12
CA VAL A 157 37.94 69.06 -55.45
C VAL A 157 38.43 67.66 -55.80
N GLU A 158 39.45 67.60 -56.66
CA GLU A 158 40.30 66.44 -56.81
C GLU A 158 41.02 66.20 -55.47
N GLU A 159 40.67 65.13 -54.76
CA GLU A 159 41.48 64.61 -53.65
C GLU A 159 42.21 63.33 -54.10
N PRO A 160 43.45 63.14 -53.62
CA PRO A 160 44.39 62.18 -54.19
C PRO A 160 44.02 60.74 -53.84
N VAL A 161 44.38 59.85 -54.76
CA VAL A 161 44.36 58.40 -54.59
C VAL A 161 45.11 58.01 -53.31
N VAL A 162 44.40 57.39 -52.37
CA VAL A 162 45.00 56.53 -51.35
C VAL A 162 44.35 55.15 -51.48
N GLU A 163 45.22 54.16 -51.69
CA GLU A 163 44.94 52.75 -51.94
C GLU A 163 44.19 52.03 -50.79
N PRO A 164 43.61 50.84 -51.06
CA PRO A 164 42.56 50.26 -50.23
C PRO A 164 43.14 49.51 -49.03
N VAL A 165 42.52 49.66 -47.86
CA VAL A 165 42.62 48.68 -46.77
C VAL A 165 41.28 47.96 -46.68
N GLN A 166 41.37 46.65 -46.85
CA GLN A 166 40.30 45.66 -46.83
C GLN A 166 39.74 45.44 -45.42
N GLU A 167 38.55 44.82 -45.40
CA GLU A 167 38.02 43.94 -44.35
C GLU A 167 37.27 44.64 -43.18
N ALA A 168 36.04 44.27 -42.80
CA ALA A 168 35.33 43.01 -42.97
C ALA A 168 33.81 43.21 -43.14
N GLU A 169 33.25 42.29 -43.91
CA GLU A 169 31.86 42.15 -44.34
C GLU A 169 30.90 41.76 -43.19
N GLN A 170 29.64 42.15 -43.34
CA GLN A 170 28.50 41.43 -42.75
C GLN A 170 28.41 40.02 -43.34
N PRO A 171 27.73 39.06 -42.67
CA PRO A 171 26.40 38.72 -43.18
C PRO A 171 25.37 38.23 -42.15
N GLN A 172 24.10 38.58 -42.37
CA GLN A 172 22.95 37.64 -42.26
C GLN A 172 22.98 36.77 -43.54
N VAL A 173 22.59 35.48 -43.62
CA VAL A 173 21.33 34.83 -43.23
C VAL A 173 21.48 33.28 -43.35
N GLU A 174 20.71 32.55 -42.52
CA GLU A 174 20.00 31.26 -42.71
C GLU A 174 20.67 29.95 -43.22
N GLU A 175 20.56 28.94 -42.35
CA GLU A 175 19.95 27.60 -42.53
C GLU A 175 20.73 26.39 -43.13
N GLN A 176 20.68 25.30 -42.34
CA GLN A 176 20.84 23.86 -42.63
C GLN A 176 22.20 23.30 -43.11
N SER A 177 22.84 22.50 -42.25
CA SER A 177 22.86 21.01 -42.30
C SER A 177 24.09 20.43 -41.58
N ALA A 178 23.85 19.44 -40.72
CA ALA A 178 24.86 18.56 -40.12
C ALA A 178 25.58 17.72 -41.21
N PRO A 179 26.71 17.01 -40.97
CA PRO A 179 27.25 16.56 -39.68
C PRO A 179 28.79 16.63 -39.52
N GLU A 180 29.30 16.48 -38.30
CA GLU A 180 30.34 15.50 -37.91
C GLU A 180 30.96 15.85 -36.54
N THR A 181 31.16 14.81 -35.75
CA THR A 181 31.75 14.76 -34.42
C THR A 181 33.22 15.20 -34.44
N PRO A 182 33.75 15.74 -33.32
CA PRO A 182 34.52 14.83 -32.46
C PRO A 182 34.45 15.13 -30.95
N ALA A 183 34.78 14.08 -30.20
CA ALA A 183 35.45 14.10 -28.89
C ALA A 183 34.72 14.72 -27.70
N MET A 184 33.94 13.85 -27.06
CA MET A 184 33.88 13.62 -25.61
C MET A 184 34.94 14.36 -24.77
N GLU A 185 34.51 15.39 -24.03
CA GLU A 185 35.10 15.80 -22.76
C GLU A 185 33.94 15.91 -21.75
N GLU A 186 34.04 15.15 -20.65
CA GLU A 186 33.04 15.13 -19.58
C GLU A 186 32.92 16.48 -18.88
N PRO A 187 31.71 17.05 -18.69
CA PRO A 187 31.50 18.07 -17.68
C PRO A 187 31.12 17.40 -16.34
N LYS A 188 31.84 17.83 -15.30
CA LYS A 188 31.58 17.52 -13.90
C LYS A 188 30.11 17.79 -13.52
N GLU A 189 29.52 16.88 -12.76
CA GLU A 189 28.21 17.04 -12.14
C GLU A 189 28.20 18.28 -11.23
N GLU A 190 27.45 19.30 -11.64
CA GLU A 190 27.00 20.37 -10.77
C GLU A 190 25.51 20.12 -10.53
N THR A 191 25.20 19.53 -9.36
CA THR A 191 23.83 19.26 -8.93
C THR A 191 23.07 20.58 -8.78
N MET A 192 22.16 20.87 -9.71
CA MET A 192 21.15 21.91 -9.52
C MET A 192 20.24 21.52 -8.36
N GLN A 193 20.43 22.18 -7.22
CA GLN A 193 19.60 22.01 -6.05
C GLN A 193 18.29 22.79 -6.24
N PHE A 194 17.18 22.08 -6.42
CA PHE A 194 15.85 22.70 -6.39
C PHE A 194 15.59 23.32 -5.01
N PRO A 195 14.98 24.52 -4.93
CA PRO A 195 14.60 25.10 -3.65
C PRO A 195 13.57 24.20 -2.95
N ASP A 196 13.79 23.98 -1.65
CA ASP A 196 12.92 23.18 -0.80
C ASP A 196 11.60 23.92 -0.56
N LEU A 197 10.50 23.36 -1.06
CA LEU A 197 9.14 23.92 -0.95
C LEU A 197 8.46 23.55 0.38
N SER A 198 9.21 22.97 1.32
CA SER A 198 8.74 22.63 2.67
C SER A 198 8.17 23.84 3.43
N GLU A 199 8.68 25.06 3.19
CA GLU A 199 8.17 26.28 3.85
C GLU A 199 6.78 26.75 3.35
N LEU A 200 6.32 26.29 2.17
CA LEU A 200 4.97 26.65 1.67
C LEU A 200 3.87 25.80 2.34
N TYR A 201 4.24 24.64 2.88
CA TYR A 201 3.37 23.73 3.61
C TYR A 201 3.63 23.88 5.11
N GLY A 202 3.18 25.00 5.65
CA GLY A 202 3.26 25.28 7.09
C GLY A 202 2.73 24.11 7.93
N GLU A 203 3.55 23.73 8.91
CA GLU A 203 3.20 22.84 10.02
C GLU A 203 1.92 23.33 10.71
N GLN A 204 0.80 22.65 10.47
CA GLN A 204 -0.31 22.61 11.41
C GLN A 204 -1.17 21.37 11.14
N ASN A 205 -1.20 20.48 12.13
CA ASN A 205 -2.02 19.25 12.27
C ASN A 205 -1.36 17.89 11.94
N SER A 206 -0.14 17.64 12.41
CA SER A 206 0.40 16.27 12.54
C SER A 206 0.04 15.57 13.87
N GLU A 207 -0.59 16.24 14.84
CA GLU A 207 -0.79 15.65 16.19
C GLU A 207 -1.95 14.66 16.33
N GLN A 208 -2.82 14.47 15.32
CA GLN A 208 -3.99 13.59 15.46
C GLN A 208 -4.00 12.32 14.59
N SER A 209 -3.01 12.14 13.70
CA SER A 209 -2.91 10.91 12.89
C SER A 209 -1.95 9.88 13.48
N GLY A 210 -1.13 10.26 14.48
CA GLY A 210 -0.17 9.36 15.14
C GLY A 210 -0.80 8.37 16.11
N ASN A 211 -1.96 8.67 16.67
CA ASN A 211 -2.57 7.84 17.72
C ASN A 211 -3.29 6.59 17.23
N MET A 212 -3.55 6.40 15.92
CA MET A 212 -4.33 5.24 15.46
C MET A 212 -3.45 4.05 15.08
N LEU A 213 -2.17 4.26 14.74
CA LEU A 213 -1.25 3.17 14.44
C LEU A 213 -0.77 2.47 15.72
N ASP A 214 -0.52 3.25 16.78
CA ASP A 214 -0.17 2.74 18.11
C ASP A 214 -1.30 1.88 18.72
N THR A 215 -2.57 2.25 18.53
CA THR A 215 -3.70 1.48 19.11
C THR A 215 -3.89 0.12 18.43
N VAL A 216 -3.49 -0.04 17.16
CA VAL A 216 -3.57 -1.34 16.49
C VAL A 216 -2.41 -2.22 16.95
N GLU A 217 -1.24 -1.67 17.23
CA GLU A 217 -0.08 -2.44 17.73
C GLU A 217 -0.29 -2.87 19.21
N GLU A 218 -0.82 -1.98 20.05
CA GLU A 218 -1.11 -2.24 21.47
C GLU A 218 -2.26 -3.26 21.67
N PHE A 219 -3.25 -3.29 20.76
CA PHE A 219 -4.37 -4.26 20.83
C PHE A 219 -3.95 -5.69 20.44
N PHE A 220 -2.87 -5.84 19.68
CA PHE A 220 -2.32 -7.16 19.29
C PHE A 220 -1.29 -7.70 20.29
N GLU A 221 -0.66 -6.85 21.10
CA GLU A 221 0.33 -7.28 22.10
C GLU A 221 -0.29 -7.78 23.42
N GLU A 222 -1.47 -7.28 23.82
CA GLU A 222 -2.08 -7.68 25.10
C GLU A 222 -2.72 -9.09 25.08
N ASP A 223 -3.28 -9.55 23.96
CA ASP A 223 -4.10 -10.79 23.93
C ASP A 223 -3.32 -12.05 23.48
N PHE A 224 -2.11 -11.92 22.92
CA PHE A 224 -1.32 -13.06 22.42
C PHE A 224 -0.16 -13.50 23.32
N SER A 225 0.15 -12.74 24.38
CA SER A 225 1.28 -13.03 25.28
C SER A 225 0.99 -14.11 26.33
N ALA A 226 -0.25 -14.59 26.46
CA ALA A 226 -0.65 -15.53 27.52
C ALA A 226 -0.76 -17.01 27.09
N GLN A 227 -0.43 -17.40 25.85
CA GLN A 227 -0.37 -18.81 25.47
C GLN A 227 0.97 -19.18 24.83
N THR A 228 2.02 -19.13 25.63
CA THR A 228 3.28 -19.78 25.31
C THR A 228 3.07 -21.30 25.32
N PHE A 229 3.02 -21.90 24.13
CA PHE A 229 3.19 -23.34 23.98
C PHE A 229 4.65 -23.69 24.32
N SER A 230 4.88 -24.10 25.56
CA SER A 230 6.16 -24.60 26.04
C SER A 230 6.23 -26.11 25.78
N PRO A 231 7.15 -26.63 24.94
CA PRO A 231 7.33 -28.06 24.79
C PRO A 231 8.42 -28.51 25.77
N GLU A 232 8.05 -28.72 27.03
CA GLU A 232 8.95 -29.36 27.99
C GLU A 232 8.24 -30.59 28.58
N HIS A 233 8.84 -31.77 28.32
CA HIS A 233 8.43 -33.14 28.68
C HIS A 233 7.74 -33.94 27.56
N ALA A 234 8.55 -34.41 26.61
CA ALA A 234 8.26 -35.63 25.86
C ALA A 234 9.30 -36.70 26.29
N GLU A 235 8.90 -37.59 27.18
CA GLU A 235 9.63 -38.84 27.45
C GLU A 235 9.64 -39.71 26.19
N GLU A 236 10.80 -40.27 25.85
CA GLU A 236 10.95 -41.31 24.83
C GLU A 236 10.12 -42.56 25.18
N PRO A 237 9.57 -43.26 24.17
CA PRO A 237 9.59 -44.71 24.19
C PRO A 237 10.44 -45.26 23.05
N LYS A 238 11.41 -46.09 23.43
CA LYS A 238 12.22 -46.93 22.55
C LYS A 238 11.38 -48.05 21.93
N GLN A 239 11.58 -48.25 20.63
CA GLN A 239 11.51 -49.49 19.83
C GLN A 239 10.21 -50.32 19.85
N ALA A 240 9.56 -50.39 18.68
CA ALA A 240 9.13 -51.65 18.09
C ALA A 240 8.87 -51.51 16.57
N GLU A 241 9.58 -52.35 15.82
CA GLU A 241 9.18 -53.01 14.57
C GLU A 241 8.96 -52.25 13.25
N GLN A 242 9.77 -52.69 12.28
CA GLN A 242 9.72 -52.41 10.85
C GLN A 242 8.36 -52.83 10.27
N LEU A 243 7.68 -51.91 9.60
CA LEU A 243 6.70 -52.25 8.57
C LEU A 243 6.97 -51.46 7.30
N GLU A 244 6.98 -52.22 6.22
CA GLU A 244 7.47 -51.97 4.87
C GLU A 244 6.96 -50.68 4.22
N GLN A 245 7.87 -50.01 3.52
CA GLN A 245 7.56 -48.93 2.58
C GLN A 245 6.79 -49.52 1.39
N THR A 246 5.56 -49.08 1.17
CA THR A 246 4.89 -49.15 -0.14
C THR A 246 4.74 -47.72 -0.68
N PRO A 247 5.35 -47.36 -1.82
CA PRO A 247 5.11 -46.05 -2.42
C PRO A 247 3.80 -46.07 -3.20
N ALA A 248 2.72 -45.64 -2.56
CA ALA A 248 1.45 -45.35 -3.22
C ALA A 248 1.43 -43.90 -3.73
N PHE A 249 2.25 -43.56 -4.72
CA PHE A 249 1.98 -42.41 -5.61
C PHE A 249 2.90 -42.45 -6.83
N GLN A 250 2.41 -43.02 -7.93
CA GLN A 250 3.08 -42.95 -9.23
C GLN A 250 2.04 -42.55 -10.27
N GLY A 251 2.05 -41.27 -10.65
CA GLY A 251 1.21 -40.76 -11.72
C GLY A 251 0.90 -39.28 -11.57
N PHE A 252 1.73 -38.42 -12.17
CA PHE A 252 1.33 -37.26 -12.99
C PHE A 252 2.61 -36.57 -13.48
N LYS A 253 3.16 -37.06 -14.59
CA LYS A 253 4.11 -36.34 -15.45
C LYS A 253 3.35 -36.02 -16.73
N GLY A 254 3.10 -34.75 -17.00
CA GLY A 254 2.58 -34.31 -18.29
C GLY A 254 1.53 -33.20 -18.21
N ILE A 255 1.95 -31.99 -17.87
CA ILE A 255 1.31 -30.78 -18.41
C ILE A 255 2.40 -30.08 -19.21
N GLN A 256 2.33 -30.22 -20.54
CA GLN A 256 3.10 -29.44 -21.48
C GLN A 256 2.29 -28.16 -21.75
N PHE A 257 2.84 -27.00 -21.43
CA PHE A 257 2.33 -25.72 -21.92
C PHE A 257 2.85 -25.55 -23.36
N THR A 258 1.94 -25.32 -24.30
CA THR A 258 2.27 -24.85 -25.65
C THR A 258 2.06 -23.35 -25.72
N ASP A 259 3.03 -22.65 -26.31
CA ASP A 259 2.97 -21.23 -26.70
C ASP A 259 1.85 -20.93 -27.71
#